data_AF-A0A3G9IAZ6-F1
#
_entry.id   AF-A0A3G9IAZ6-F1
#
_cell.length_a   1.000
_cell.length_b   1.000
_cell.length_c   1.000
_cell.angle_alpha   90.00
_cell.angle_beta   90.00
_cell.angle_gamma   90.00
#
_symmetry.space_group_name_H-M   'P 1'
#
loop_
_entity.id
_entity.type
_entity.pdbx_description
1 polymer ?
#
loop_
_entity_poly.entity_id
_entity_poly.type
_entity_poly.pdbx_seq_one_letter_code
_entity_poly.pdbx_strand_id
1 'polypeptide(L)'
;MTKILLIGLDGLNLDPTFDSSAPAAPFLADLRARSTYASITIDGPTISGPSWATLLTGATYAEHGVADNTLVGHRLEAYPDLLTQAATHGATTFAAAGWGALVDPAGPGPIIRTRPDDQRAGGHRIICRDGETYGYRTVDAEIAAFSAYALREAGPDVSFVYFCDVDDAGHVYGAESAEYRDAIGRVDALTERLCATVERRSALTGEAWLVTITTDHGHRPEGGHGGDSAAERSSFVIGHGIGRGNPNWPSSIRPESLTPLLLAETGHPSRET
;
A
#
# COMPACT_ATOMS: atom_id res chain seq x y z
N MET A 1 1.41 16.43 14.65
CA MET A 1 0.92 15.09 14.28
C MET A 1 1.67 14.68 13.03
N THR A 2 2.16 13.44 12.96
CA THR A 2 2.78 12.93 11.73
C THR A 2 1.68 12.53 10.76
N LYS A 3 1.78 12.97 9.51
CA LYS A 3 0.92 12.50 8.41
C LYS A 3 1.51 11.23 7.79
N ILE A 4 0.66 10.31 7.36
CA ILE A 4 1.07 9.02 6.80
C ILE A 4 0.63 8.94 5.33
N LEU A 5 1.55 8.51 4.47
CA LEU A 5 1.23 8.05 3.12
C LEU A 5 1.69 6.59 3.01
N LEU A 6 0.75 5.65 2.91
CA LEU A 6 1.02 4.25 2.58
C LEU A 6 0.81 4.02 1.09
N ILE A 7 1.86 3.59 0.40
CA ILE A 7 1.86 3.24 -1.01
C ILE A 7 1.96 1.71 -1.10
N GLY A 8 0.91 1.08 -1.61
CA GLY A 8 0.84 -0.34 -1.87
C GLY A 8 1.19 -0.67 -3.32
N LEU A 9 2.16 -1.56 -3.53
CA LEU A 9 2.60 -2.02 -4.84
C LEU A 9 2.21 -3.51 -4.96
N ASP A 10 1.23 -3.84 -5.79
CA ASP A 10 0.72 -5.22 -5.88
C ASP A 10 1.71 -6.14 -6.59
N GLY A 11 1.91 -7.34 -6.04
CA GLY A 11 2.67 -8.42 -6.69
C GLY A 11 4.16 -8.12 -6.94
N LEU A 12 4.80 -7.25 -6.16
CA LEU A 12 6.18 -6.83 -6.38
C LEU A 12 7.24 -7.82 -5.85
N ASN A 13 8.06 -8.38 -6.74
CA ASN A 13 9.22 -9.21 -6.37
C ASN A 13 10.42 -8.36 -5.94
N LEU A 14 11.01 -8.71 -4.80
CA LEU A 14 12.11 -7.95 -4.19
C LEU A 14 13.42 -8.03 -4.99
N ASP A 15 13.75 -9.21 -5.55
CA ASP A 15 15.03 -9.45 -6.22
C ASP A 15 15.27 -8.53 -7.43
N PRO A 16 14.39 -8.48 -8.47
CA PRO A 16 14.58 -7.56 -9.59
C PRO A 16 14.45 -6.10 -9.17
N THR A 17 13.64 -5.80 -8.15
CA THR A 17 13.41 -4.44 -7.64
C THR A 17 14.68 -3.85 -7.03
N PHE A 18 15.38 -4.63 -6.20
CA PHE A 18 16.52 -4.17 -5.40
C PHE A 18 17.87 -4.76 -5.83
N ASP A 19 17.98 -5.27 -7.06
CA ASP A 19 19.24 -5.75 -7.63
C ASP A 19 20.34 -4.68 -7.46
N SER A 20 21.47 -5.06 -6.86
CA SER A 20 22.54 -4.11 -6.50
C SER A 20 23.35 -3.60 -7.69
N SER A 21 23.26 -4.25 -8.84
CA SER A 21 23.99 -3.92 -10.07
C SER A 21 23.12 -3.15 -11.08
N ALA A 22 21.84 -3.48 -11.16
CA ALA A 22 20.90 -2.88 -12.11
C ALA A 22 19.45 -2.98 -11.58
N PRO A 23 19.09 -2.21 -10.52
CA PRO A 23 17.75 -2.29 -9.94
C PRO A 23 16.70 -1.90 -10.96
N ALA A 24 15.62 -2.66 -11.04
CA ALA A 24 14.46 -2.30 -11.87
C ALA A 24 13.73 -1.05 -11.32
N ALA A 25 13.84 -0.82 -10.00
CA ALA A 25 13.30 0.32 -9.29
C ALA A 25 14.43 1.14 -8.62
N PRO A 26 15.18 1.95 -9.39
CA PRO A 26 16.29 2.72 -8.83
C PRO A 26 15.87 3.69 -7.72
N PHE A 27 14.68 4.30 -7.78
CA PHE A 27 14.22 5.19 -6.71
C PHE A 27 13.91 4.40 -5.43
N LEU A 28 13.19 3.28 -5.51
CA LEU A 28 12.94 2.42 -4.35
C LEU A 28 14.24 1.86 -3.76
N ALA A 29 15.22 1.51 -4.59
CA ALA A 29 16.52 1.03 -4.13
C ALA A 29 17.31 2.10 -3.36
N ASP A 30 17.36 3.34 -3.87
CA ASP A 30 17.94 4.48 -3.13
C ASP A 30 17.16 4.74 -1.83
N LEU A 31 15.84 4.78 -1.91
CA LEU A 31 14.97 5.04 -0.77
C LEU A 31 15.19 4.01 0.33
N ARG A 32 15.28 2.72 -0.01
CA ARG A 32 15.60 1.63 0.92
C ARG A 32 16.94 1.86 1.63
N ALA A 33 17.97 2.33 0.92
CA ALA A 33 19.31 2.54 1.49
C ALA A 33 19.36 3.68 2.51
N ARG A 34 18.48 4.70 2.37
CA ARG A 34 18.44 5.90 3.23
C ARG A 34 17.24 5.96 4.19
N SER A 35 16.46 4.89 4.28
CA SER A 35 15.23 4.80 5.07
C SER A 35 15.25 3.62 6.02
N THR A 36 14.25 3.54 6.89
CA THR A 36 14.03 2.32 7.68
C THR A 36 13.43 1.26 6.77
N TYR A 37 13.98 0.05 6.81
CA TYR A 37 13.52 -1.10 6.04
C TYR A 37 13.26 -2.27 6.98
N ALA A 38 12.09 -2.90 6.85
CA ALA A 38 11.77 -4.14 7.53
C ALA A 38 11.30 -5.18 6.52
N SER A 39 11.79 -6.42 6.64
CA SER A 39 11.25 -7.54 5.86
C SER A 39 9.92 -8.02 6.44
N ILE A 40 9.02 -8.43 5.55
CA ILE A 40 7.75 -9.05 5.88
C ILE A 40 7.71 -10.41 5.18
N THR A 41 7.21 -11.42 5.87
CA THR A 41 6.86 -12.71 5.25
C THR A 41 5.35 -12.86 5.34
N ILE A 42 4.69 -12.94 4.20
CA ILE A 42 3.24 -13.01 4.10
C ILE A 42 2.76 -14.36 4.62
N ASP A 43 1.84 -14.32 5.58
CA ASP A 43 1.22 -15.50 6.17
C ASP A 43 -0.15 -15.73 5.53
N GLY A 44 -0.47 -16.98 5.17
CA GLY A 44 -1.67 -17.31 4.40
C GLY A 44 -1.40 -17.40 2.90
N PRO A 45 -2.46 -17.51 2.06
CA PRO A 45 -2.32 -17.56 0.62
C PRO A 45 -1.74 -16.25 0.10
N THR A 46 -0.77 -16.32 -0.80
CA THR A 46 -0.14 -15.17 -1.46
C THR A 46 -1.05 -14.63 -2.56
N ILE A 47 -2.26 -14.22 -2.15
CA ILE A 47 -3.34 -13.68 -2.97
C ILE A 47 -3.66 -12.29 -2.42
N SER A 48 -3.90 -11.32 -3.30
CA SER A 48 -4.00 -9.91 -2.93
C SER A 48 -5.05 -9.60 -1.87
N GLY A 49 -6.27 -10.14 -1.97
CA GLY A 49 -7.36 -9.90 -1.02
C GLY A 49 -6.99 -10.28 0.42
N PRO A 50 -6.60 -11.54 0.68
CA PRO A 50 -6.08 -11.97 1.98
C PRO A 50 -4.90 -11.12 2.49
N SER A 51 -3.91 -10.86 1.64
CA SER A 51 -2.71 -10.10 2.02
C SER A 51 -3.02 -8.65 2.38
N TRP A 52 -3.74 -7.92 1.53
CA TRP A 52 -4.15 -6.53 1.78
C TRP A 52 -5.07 -6.42 2.99
N ALA A 53 -5.98 -7.38 3.19
CA ALA A 53 -6.80 -7.43 4.39
C ALA A 53 -5.94 -7.51 5.65
N THR A 54 -4.91 -8.37 5.66
CA THR A 54 -3.99 -8.47 6.80
C THR A 54 -3.20 -7.16 7.01
N LEU A 55 -2.56 -6.64 5.95
CA LEU A 55 -1.72 -5.45 6.02
C LEU A 55 -2.49 -4.20 6.46
N LEU A 56 -3.71 -4.01 5.95
CA LEU A 56 -4.53 -2.82 6.19
C LEU A 56 -5.36 -2.89 7.46
N THR A 57 -5.74 -4.08 7.95
CA THR A 57 -6.52 -4.17 9.20
C THR A 57 -5.65 -4.38 10.42
N GLY A 58 -4.46 -4.97 10.24
CA GLY A 58 -3.64 -5.48 11.34
C GLY A 58 -4.21 -6.73 12.01
N ALA A 59 -5.20 -7.38 11.39
CA ALA A 59 -5.71 -8.68 11.79
C ALA A 59 -5.05 -9.78 10.95
N THR A 60 -4.88 -10.97 11.52
CA THR A 60 -4.35 -12.13 10.80
C THR A 60 -5.37 -12.73 9.81
N TYR A 61 -4.88 -13.53 8.86
CA TYR A 61 -5.72 -14.33 7.97
C TYR A 61 -6.82 -15.12 8.70
N ALA A 62 -6.47 -15.76 9.82
CA ALA A 62 -7.39 -16.53 10.63
C ALA A 62 -8.47 -15.67 11.29
N GLU A 63 -8.20 -14.40 11.57
CA GLU A 63 -9.10 -13.46 12.21
C GLU A 63 -10.07 -12.83 11.21
N HIS A 64 -9.58 -12.23 10.12
CA HIS A 64 -10.44 -11.57 9.14
C HIS A 64 -11.11 -12.55 8.18
N GLY A 65 -10.56 -13.75 7.97
CA GLY A 65 -11.20 -14.83 7.21
C GLY A 65 -11.44 -14.52 5.72
N VAL A 66 -10.68 -13.59 5.14
CA VAL A 66 -10.72 -13.32 3.69
C VAL A 66 -9.91 -14.43 3.02
N ALA A 67 -10.57 -15.30 2.26
CA ALA A 67 -9.94 -16.47 1.67
C ALA A 67 -9.38 -16.22 0.25
N ASP A 68 -9.98 -15.30 -0.50
CA ASP A 68 -9.66 -14.99 -1.88
C ASP A 68 -10.12 -13.56 -2.27
N ASN A 69 -9.97 -13.21 -3.54
CA ASN A 69 -10.32 -11.89 -4.10
C ASN A 69 -11.84 -11.66 -4.25
N THR A 70 -12.70 -12.64 -3.95
CA THR A 70 -14.16 -12.46 -3.92
C THR A 70 -14.63 -11.85 -2.62
N LEU A 71 -13.80 -11.94 -1.56
CA LEU A 71 -14.08 -11.43 -0.22
C LEU A 71 -15.32 -12.07 0.44
N VAL A 72 -15.88 -13.14 -0.11
CA VAL A 72 -17.08 -13.79 0.43
C VAL A 72 -16.79 -14.46 1.78
N GLY A 73 -17.67 -14.22 2.76
CA GLY A 73 -17.61 -14.88 4.08
C GLY A 73 -16.59 -14.31 5.06
N HIS A 74 -15.99 -13.17 4.74
CA HIS A 74 -15.03 -12.49 5.62
C HIS A 74 -15.66 -11.93 6.91
N ARG A 75 -14.82 -11.44 7.81
CA ARG A 75 -15.18 -10.75 9.06
C ARG A 75 -14.62 -9.32 9.16
N LEU A 76 -14.33 -8.65 8.05
CA LEU A 76 -13.74 -7.29 8.03
C LEU A 76 -14.55 -6.23 8.82
N GLU A 77 -15.85 -6.43 9.04
CA GLU A 77 -16.63 -5.54 9.91
C GLU A 77 -16.16 -5.55 11.38
N ALA A 78 -15.53 -6.63 11.85
CA ALA A 78 -14.91 -6.69 13.18
C ALA A 78 -13.48 -6.13 13.22
N TYR A 79 -12.85 -5.93 12.05
CA TYR A 79 -11.44 -5.54 11.91
C TYR A 79 -11.34 -4.30 11.01
N PRO A 80 -11.52 -3.08 11.56
CA PRO A 80 -11.46 -1.85 10.77
C PRO A 80 -10.09 -1.68 10.10
N ASP A 81 -10.07 -1.18 8.87
CA ASP A 81 -8.83 -0.87 8.16
C ASP A 81 -8.10 0.35 8.76
N LEU A 82 -6.84 0.56 8.37
CA LEU A 82 -5.95 1.63 8.81
C LEU A 82 -6.61 3.02 8.77
N LEU A 83 -7.33 3.33 7.69
CA LEU A 83 -7.96 4.65 7.52
C LEU A 83 -9.17 4.79 8.43
N THR A 84 -9.95 3.71 8.60
CA THR A 84 -11.04 3.67 9.56
C THR A 84 -10.51 3.84 10.99
N GLN A 85 -9.48 3.09 11.38
CA GLN A 85 -8.85 3.19 12.69
C GLN A 85 -8.31 4.60 12.96
N ALA A 86 -7.60 5.20 12.00
CA ALA A 86 -7.07 6.55 12.13
C ALA A 86 -8.18 7.60 12.33
N ALA A 87 -9.32 7.49 11.63
CA ALA A 87 -10.41 8.44 11.78
C ALA A 87 -11.12 8.37 13.13
N THR A 88 -11.05 7.23 13.85
CA THR A 88 -11.55 7.18 15.24
C THR A 88 -10.79 8.14 16.17
N HIS A 89 -9.61 8.58 15.75
CA HIS A 89 -8.78 9.59 16.40
C HIS A 89 -8.87 10.98 15.73
N GLY A 90 -9.89 11.21 14.88
CA GLY A 90 -10.13 12.50 14.22
C GLY A 90 -9.26 12.79 13.00
N ALA A 91 -8.51 11.80 12.49
CA ALA A 91 -7.68 11.95 11.29
C ALA A 91 -8.54 12.11 10.03
N THR A 92 -8.17 13.05 9.17
CA THR A 92 -8.67 13.10 7.78
C THR A 92 -7.99 12.03 6.94
N THR A 93 -8.75 11.36 6.07
CA THR A 93 -8.23 10.17 5.38
C THR A 93 -8.52 10.12 3.89
N PHE A 94 -7.62 9.52 3.13
CA PHE A 94 -7.72 9.41 1.68
C PHE A 94 -7.33 8.01 1.19
N ALA A 95 -8.10 7.44 0.27
CA ALA A 95 -7.76 6.21 -0.43
C ALA A 95 -7.84 6.43 -1.95
N ALA A 96 -6.91 5.84 -2.69
CA ALA A 96 -6.98 5.78 -4.15
C ALA A 96 -6.48 4.43 -4.66
N ALA A 97 -7.34 3.71 -5.39
CA ALA A 97 -7.00 2.40 -5.95
C ALA A 97 -7.71 2.16 -7.28
N GLY A 98 -7.03 1.39 -8.15
CA GLY A 98 -7.56 0.87 -9.40
C GLY A 98 -8.24 -0.50 -9.29
N TRP A 99 -8.18 -1.13 -8.11
CA TRP A 99 -8.75 -2.45 -7.87
C TRP A 99 -9.98 -2.37 -6.96
N GLY A 100 -11.12 -2.90 -7.45
CA GLY A 100 -12.42 -2.74 -6.80
C GLY A 100 -12.51 -3.38 -5.42
N ALA A 101 -11.82 -4.50 -5.17
CA ALA A 101 -11.87 -5.16 -3.86
C ALA A 101 -11.35 -4.28 -2.70
N LEU A 102 -10.46 -3.33 -2.99
CA LEU A 102 -9.95 -2.40 -1.98
C LEU A 102 -10.96 -1.29 -1.64
N VAL A 103 -11.67 -0.74 -2.64
CA VAL A 103 -12.35 0.57 -2.51
C VAL A 103 -13.77 0.65 -3.08
N ASP A 104 -14.22 -0.32 -3.88
CA ASP A 104 -15.54 -0.31 -4.51
C ASP A 104 -16.56 -1.18 -3.76
N PRO A 105 -17.55 -0.58 -3.06
CA PRO A 105 -18.63 -1.34 -2.41
C PRO A 105 -19.64 -1.94 -3.38
N ALA A 106 -19.63 -1.55 -4.66
CA ALA A 106 -20.49 -2.15 -5.68
C ALA A 106 -19.86 -3.42 -6.30
N GLY A 107 -18.57 -3.66 -6.04
CA GLY A 107 -17.82 -4.85 -6.45
C GLY A 107 -17.72 -5.91 -5.34
N PRO A 108 -16.69 -6.77 -5.36
CA PRO A 108 -16.44 -7.73 -4.27
C PRO A 108 -16.01 -7.05 -2.96
N GLY A 109 -15.62 -5.77 -3.04
CA GLY A 109 -15.13 -4.94 -1.96
C GLY A 109 -16.18 -4.35 -1.01
N PRO A 110 -15.75 -3.47 -0.08
CA PRO A 110 -14.38 -2.97 0.02
C PRO A 110 -13.65 -3.40 1.31
N ILE A 111 -12.34 -3.67 1.20
CA ILE A 111 -11.45 -3.82 2.35
C ILE A 111 -11.35 -2.49 3.13
N ILE A 112 -11.24 -1.36 2.42
CA ILE A 112 -11.24 -0.03 3.01
C ILE A 112 -12.68 0.45 3.15
N ARG A 113 -13.13 0.71 4.38
CA ARG A 113 -14.54 1.07 4.60
C ARG A 113 -14.89 2.38 3.94
N THR A 114 -16.05 2.39 3.27
CA THR A 114 -16.54 3.56 2.52
C THR A 114 -16.82 4.77 3.40
N ARG A 115 -17.34 4.59 4.61
CA ARG A 115 -17.66 5.65 5.58
C ARG A 115 -18.38 6.85 4.93
N PRO A 116 -19.62 6.66 4.41
CA PRO A 116 -20.32 7.66 3.61
C PRO A 116 -20.60 8.97 4.36
N ASP A 117 -20.81 8.93 5.68
CA ASP A 117 -21.02 10.14 6.47
C ASP A 117 -19.73 10.95 6.62
N ASP A 118 -18.57 10.30 6.81
CA ASP A 118 -17.26 10.97 6.79
C ASP A 118 -16.97 11.58 5.41
N GLN A 119 -17.37 10.90 4.32
CA GLN A 119 -17.23 11.46 2.98
C GLN A 119 -18.08 12.73 2.78
N ARG A 120 -19.32 12.74 3.26
CA ARG A 120 -20.19 13.93 3.21
C ARG A 120 -19.63 15.08 4.07
N ALA A 121 -19.00 14.75 5.19
CA ALA A 121 -18.34 15.72 6.06
C ALA A 121 -16.96 16.17 5.55
N GLY A 122 -16.43 15.54 4.49
CA GLY A 122 -15.09 15.82 3.96
C GLY A 122 -13.93 15.23 4.78
N GLY A 123 -14.23 14.39 5.78
CA GLY A 123 -13.24 13.70 6.61
C GLY A 123 -12.64 12.46 5.95
N HIS A 124 -13.31 11.91 4.93
CA HIS A 124 -12.80 10.80 4.13
C HIS A 124 -13.00 11.03 2.63
N ARG A 125 -12.05 10.62 1.80
CA ARG A 125 -12.19 10.65 0.34
C ARG A 125 -11.64 9.38 -0.30
N ILE A 126 -12.40 8.81 -1.21
CA ILE A 126 -12.02 7.63 -1.98
C ILE A 126 -11.99 7.99 -3.47
N ILE A 127 -10.91 7.58 -4.15
CA ILE A 127 -10.82 7.56 -5.61
C ILE A 127 -10.83 6.10 -6.04
N CYS A 128 -11.91 5.70 -6.72
CA CYS A 128 -12.06 4.38 -7.32
C CYS A 128 -11.92 4.50 -8.83
N ARG A 129 -11.05 3.70 -9.42
CA ARG A 129 -10.91 3.51 -10.87
C ARG A 129 -10.98 2.03 -11.21
N ASP A 130 -11.36 1.74 -12.44
CA ASP A 130 -11.58 0.37 -12.91
C ASP A 130 -10.37 -0.09 -13.73
N GLY A 131 -9.37 -0.61 -13.05
CA GLY A 131 -8.17 -1.16 -13.66
C GLY A 131 -8.41 -2.47 -14.43
N GLU A 132 -9.37 -3.28 -13.96
CA GLU A 132 -9.78 -4.53 -14.60
C GLU A 132 -10.27 -4.30 -16.04
N THR A 133 -11.10 -3.27 -16.25
CA THR A 133 -11.66 -2.96 -17.57
C THR A 133 -10.72 -2.10 -18.43
N TYR A 134 -10.04 -1.12 -17.83
CA TYR A 134 -9.30 -0.09 -18.58
C TYR A 134 -7.77 -0.28 -18.60
N GLY A 135 -7.27 -1.30 -17.92
CA GLY A 135 -5.85 -1.65 -17.84
C GLY A 135 -5.10 -0.87 -16.76
N TYR A 136 -4.35 -1.59 -15.93
CA TYR A 136 -3.69 -1.06 -14.74
C TYR A 136 -2.58 -0.05 -15.05
N ARG A 137 -1.85 -0.19 -16.15
CA ARG A 137 -0.86 0.82 -16.58
C ARG A 137 -1.47 2.23 -16.69
N THR A 138 -2.64 2.35 -17.31
CA THR A 138 -3.31 3.66 -17.47
C THR A 138 -3.92 4.11 -16.15
N VAL A 139 -4.58 3.19 -15.45
CA VAL A 139 -5.27 3.50 -14.19
C VAL A 139 -4.29 3.90 -13.09
N ASP A 140 -3.14 3.25 -12.95
CA ASP A 140 -2.11 3.62 -11.97
C ASP A 140 -1.59 5.05 -12.20
N ALA A 141 -1.44 5.46 -13.46
CA ALA A 141 -1.06 6.84 -13.80
C ALA A 141 -2.14 7.85 -13.38
N GLU A 142 -3.43 7.51 -13.52
CA GLU A 142 -4.53 8.32 -13.02
C GLU A 142 -4.55 8.38 -11.49
N ILE A 143 -4.42 7.22 -10.82
CA ILE A 143 -4.36 7.11 -9.36
C ILE A 143 -3.22 7.97 -8.80
N ALA A 144 -2.04 7.93 -9.41
CA ALA A 144 -0.91 8.78 -9.02
C ALA A 144 -1.23 10.28 -9.23
N ALA A 145 -1.91 10.65 -10.31
CA ALA A 145 -2.28 12.03 -10.58
C ALA A 145 -3.31 12.57 -9.56
N PHE A 146 -4.36 11.80 -9.26
CA PHE A 146 -5.35 12.17 -8.25
C PHE A 146 -4.73 12.23 -6.85
N SER A 147 -3.87 11.28 -6.52
CA SER A 147 -3.17 11.23 -5.23
C SER A 147 -2.22 12.42 -5.07
N ALA A 148 -1.42 12.74 -6.08
CA ALA A 148 -0.55 13.92 -6.05
C ALA A 148 -1.35 15.22 -5.85
N TYR A 149 -2.52 15.34 -6.48
CA TYR A 149 -3.40 16.49 -6.26
C TYR A 149 -3.93 16.52 -4.80
N ALA A 150 -4.46 15.40 -4.29
CA ALA A 150 -5.01 15.33 -2.95
C ALA A 150 -3.94 15.61 -1.87
N LEU A 151 -2.76 14.99 -2.00
CA LEU A 151 -1.62 15.21 -1.11
C LEU A 151 -1.18 16.67 -1.13
N ARG A 152 -1.07 17.29 -2.32
CA ARG A 152 -0.62 18.68 -2.44
C ARG A 152 -1.62 19.69 -1.88
N GLU A 153 -2.90 19.56 -2.22
CA GLU A 153 -3.91 20.57 -1.88
C GLU A 153 -4.50 20.34 -0.48
N ALA A 154 -4.97 19.12 -0.20
CA ALA A 154 -5.63 18.80 1.07
C ALA A 154 -4.65 18.36 2.15
N GLY A 155 -3.65 17.54 1.77
CA GLY A 155 -2.74 16.87 2.70
C GLY A 155 -3.46 16.08 3.80
N PRO A 156 -4.18 15.01 3.45
CA PRO A 156 -4.87 14.16 4.43
C PRO A 156 -3.90 13.62 5.49
N ASP A 157 -4.39 13.38 6.70
CA ASP A 157 -3.55 12.89 7.80
C ASP A 157 -3.09 11.45 7.57
N VAL A 158 -3.93 10.60 6.99
CA VAL A 158 -3.56 9.22 6.62
C VAL A 158 -4.08 8.91 5.23
N SER A 159 -3.17 8.56 4.32
CA SER A 159 -3.47 8.27 2.91
C SER A 159 -3.03 6.87 2.54
N PHE A 160 -3.84 6.15 1.76
CA PHE A 160 -3.48 4.92 1.07
C PHE A 160 -3.57 5.10 -0.44
N VAL A 161 -2.51 4.72 -1.16
CA VAL A 161 -2.44 4.77 -2.62
C VAL A 161 -1.96 3.42 -3.13
N TYR A 162 -2.65 2.86 -4.11
CA TYR A 162 -2.39 1.50 -4.59
C TYR A 162 -2.11 1.47 -6.09
N PHE A 163 -1.10 0.68 -6.48
CA PHE A 163 -0.68 0.44 -7.86
C PHE A 163 -0.64 -1.06 -8.16
N CYS A 164 -1.15 -1.49 -9.32
CA CYS A 164 -1.36 -2.89 -9.69
C CYS A 164 -0.69 -3.30 -11.01
N ASP A 165 -0.14 -2.36 -11.79
CA ASP A 165 0.51 -2.65 -13.09
C ASP A 165 1.60 -3.74 -13.01
N VAL A 166 2.25 -3.89 -11.85
CA VAL A 166 3.25 -4.94 -11.61
C VAL A 166 2.61 -6.33 -11.52
N ASP A 167 1.56 -6.51 -10.72
CA ASP A 167 0.83 -7.79 -10.58
C ASP A 167 0.20 -8.21 -11.92
N ASP A 168 -0.43 -7.28 -12.64
CA ASP A 168 -1.00 -7.53 -13.97
C ASP A 168 0.07 -8.01 -14.96
N ALA A 169 1.23 -7.35 -15.01
CA ALA A 169 2.35 -7.80 -15.82
C ALA A 169 2.88 -9.18 -15.36
N GLY A 170 2.90 -9.44 -14.04
CA GLY A 170 3.34 -10.71 -13.47
C GLY A 170 2.39 -11.87 -13.80
N HIS A 171 1.10 -11.59 -13.95
CA HIS A 171 0.10 -12.55 -14.42
C HIS A 171 0.22 -12.84 -15.92
N VAL A 172 0.43 -11.81 -16.74
CA VAL A 172 0.44 -11.96 -18.21
C VAL A 172 1.77 -12.50 -18.74
N TYR A 173 2.90 -12.05 -18.18
CA TYR A 173 4.23 -12.29 -18.75
C TYR A 173 5.19 -13.07 -17.83
N GLY A 174 4.90 -13.09 -16.52
CA GLY A 174 5.76 -13.72 -15.51
C GLY A 174 6.87 -12.84 -14.97
N ALA A 175 7.37 -13.16 -13.78
CA ALA A 175 8.26 -12.27 -13.02
C ALA A 175 9.68 -12.16 -13.59
N GLU A 176 10.13 -13.10 -14.41
CA GLU A 176 11.42 -13.03 -15.11
C GLU A 176 11.36 -12.28 -16.45
N SER A 177 10.18 -11.80 -16.85
CA SER A 177 9.98 -11.11 -18.12
C SER A 177 10.53 -9.67 -18.12
N ALA A 178 10.82 -9.17 -19.33
CA ALA A 178 11.18 -7.76 -19.50
C ALA A 178 9.97 -6.84 -19.22
N GLU A 179 8.76 -7.30 -19.54
CA GLU A 179 7.50 -6.59 -19.33
C GLU A 179 7.22 -6.36 -17.84
N TYR A 180 7.46 -7.36 -17.01
CA TYR A 180 7.38 -7.23 -15.55
C TYR A 180 8.45 -6.28 -15.01
N ARG A 181 9.69 -6.38 -15.48
CA ARG A 181 10.76 -5.44 -15.14
C ARG A 181 10.40 -3.99 -15.53
N ASP A 182 9.81 -3.80 -16.70
CA ASP A 182 9.35 -2.49 -17.17
C ASP A 182 8.17 -1.97 -16.34
N ALA A 183 7.27 -2.84 -15.86
CA ALA A 183 6.18 -2.47 -14.95
C ALA A 183 6.72 -1.97 -13.61
N ILE A 184 7.73 -2.65 -13.06
CA ILE A 184 8.44 -2.20 -11.86
C ILE A 184 8.98 -0.78 -12.04
N GLY A 185 9.67 -0.52 -13.17
CA GLY A 185 10.21 0.82 -13.46
C GLY A 185 9.14 1.90 -13.61
N ARG A 186 7.96 1.57 -14.15
CA ARG A 186 6.83 2.51 -14.23
C ARG A 186 6.30 2.86 -12.85
N VAL A 187 6.06 1.86 -12.01
CA VAL A 187 5.53 2.06 -10.64
C VAL A 187 6.56 2.75 -9.73
N ASP A 188 7.86 2.49 -9.91
CA ASP A 188 8.95 3.22 -9.26
C ASP A 188 8.87 4.74 -9.54
N ALA A 189 8.70 5.12 -10.81
CA ALA A 189 8.56 6.53 -11.19
C ALA A 189 7.27 7.19 -10.66
N LEU A 190 6.16 6.43 -10.57
CA LEU A 190 4.93 6.93 -9.93
C LEU A 190 5.14 7.15 -8.43
N THR A 191 5.86 6.24 -7.76
CA THR A 191 6.20 6.35 -6.34
C THR A 191 7.10 7.56 -6.09
N GLU A 192 8.16 7.75 -6.88
CA GLU A 192 9.04 8.92 -6.83
C GLU A 192 8.24 10.23 -6.93
N ARG A 193 7.29 10.30 -7.86
CA ARG A 193 6.43 11.47 -8.04
C ARG A 193 5.59 11.78 -6.79
N LEU A 194 5.06 10.77 -6.11
CA LEU A 194 4.30 10.97 -4.87
C LEU A 194 5.20 11.44 -3.74
N CYS A 195 6.39 10.84 -3.58
CA CYS A 195 7.40 11.28 -2.62
C CYS A 195 7.79 12.74 -2.85
N ALA A 196 8.12 13.13 -4.08
CA ALA A 196 8.45 14.52 -4.43
C ALA A 196 7.29 15.50 -4.17
N THR A 197 6.05 15.04 -4.30
CA THR A 197 4.86 15.84 -3.97
C THR A 197 4.78 16.10 -2.46
N VAL A 198 5.00 15.07 -1.65
CA VAL A 198 5.04 15.17 -0.18
C VAL A 198 6.21 16.02 0.29
N GLU A 199 7.41 15.84 -0.27
CA GLU A 199 8.59 16.67 0.02
C GLU A 199 8.31 18.15 -0.21
N ARG A 200 7.73 18.50 -1.37
CA ARG A 200 7.37 19.89 -1.68
C ARG A 200 6.32 20.44 -0.72
N ARG A 201 5.30 19.65 -0.39
CA ARG A 201 4.28 20.09 0.57
C ARG A 201 4.88 20.31 1.96
N SER A 202 5.67 19.36 2.45
CA SER A 202 6.35 19.46 3.74
C SER A 202 7.22 20.71 3.79
N ALA A 203 8.00 21.01 2.75
CA ALA A 203 8.82 22.21 2.67
C ALA A 203 8.01 23.52 2.72
N LEU A 204 6.80 23.54 2.13
CA LEU A 204 5.93 24.72 2.09
C LEU A 204 5.11 24.92 3.38
N THR A 205 4.75 23.84 4.06
CA THR A 205 3.79 23.85 5.17
C THR A 205 4.42 23.58 6.54
N GLY A 206 5.63 23.02 6.57
CA GLY A 206 6.28 22.52 7.78
C GLY A 206 5.68 21.21 8.30
N GLU A 207 4.81 20.55 7.53
CA GLU A 207 4.21 19.28 7.93
C GLU A 207 5.27 18.16 8.01
N ALA A 208 5.16 17.31 9.03
CA ALA A 208 5.93 16.09 9.17
C ALA A 208 5.17 14.92 8.54
N TRP A 209 5.82 14.20 7.64
CA TRP A 209 5.27 13.07 6.90
C TRP A 209 6.10 11.81 7.11
N LEU A 210 5.42 10.68 7.14
CA LEU A 210 6.02 9.36 6.99
C LEU A 210 5.43 8.74 5.73
N VAL A 211 6.27 8.59 4.71
CA VAL A 211 5.94 7.86 3.49
C VAL A 211 6.36 6.41 3.69
N THR A 212 5.46 5.50 3.41
CA THR A 212 5.62 4.07 3.62
C THR A 212 5.26 3.33 2.36
N ILE A 213 6.07 2.33 2.00
CA ILE A 213 5.91 1.55 0.77
C ILE A 213 5.97 0.08 1.13
N THR A 214 5.00 -0.71 0.65
CA THR A 214 4.92 -2.15 0.89
C THR A 214 4.41 -2.87 -0.35
N THR A 215 4.64 -4.17 -0.40
CA THR A 215 3.96 -5.11 -1.30
C THR A 215 3.14 -6.12 -0.50
N ASP A 216 2.16 -6.74 -1.12
CA ASP A 216 1.24 -7.70 -0.50
C ASP A 216 1.62 -9.16 -0.77
N HIS A 217 2.31 -9.43 -1.88
CA HIS A 217 2.97 -10.69 -2.19
C HIS A 217 4.00 -10.49 -3.33
N GLY A 218 4.59 -11.61 -3.77
CA GLY A 218 5.38 -11.71 -5.00
C GLY A 218 4.79 -12.70 -6.00
N HIS A 219 5.48 -12.91 -7.11
CA HIS A 219 5.16 -13.85 -8.18
C HIS A 219 6.23 -14.94 -8.35
N ARG A 220 5.80 -16.03 -8.98
CA ARG A 220 6.68 -17.08 -9.49
C ARG A 220 7.41 -16.61 -10.75
N PRO A 221 8.60 -17.18 -11.07
CA PRO A 221 9.38 -16.84 -12.27
C PRO A 221 8.56 -16.83 -13.56
N GLU A 222 7.76 -17.87 -13.78
CA GLU A 222 6.90 -18.05 -14.95
C GLU A 222 5.56 -17.30 -14.89
N GLY A 223 5.26 -16.63 -13.77
CA GLY A 223 4.03 -15.89 -13.54
C GLY A 223 3.01 -16.58 -12.64
N GLY A 224 2.05 -15.78 -12.17
CA GLY A 224 1.07 -16.16 -11.15
C GLY A 224 1.66 -16.30 -9.73
N HIS A 225 0.74 -16.45 -8.77
CA HIS A 225 0.98 -16.50 -7.32
C HIS A 225 -0.12 -17.32 -6.62
N GLY A 226 -0.16 -17.28 -5.28
CA GLY A 226 -1.10 -18.01 -4.43
C GLY A 226 -0.49 -19.22 -3.71
N GLY A 227 0.78 -19.55 -3.99
CA GLY A 227 1.55 -20.60 -3.34
C GLY A 227 2.39 -20.13 -2.15
N ASP A 228 3.29 -21.01 -1.72
CA ASP A 228 4.14 -20.83 -0.54
C ASP A 228 5.63 -20.67 -0.87
N SER A 229 5.99 -20.38 -2.13
CA SER A 229 7.39 -20.18 -2.46
C SER A 229 7.96 -18.94 -1.75
N ALA A 230 9.29 -18.92 -1.55
CA ALA A 230 9.94 -17.78 -0.92
C ALA A 230 9.70 -16.48 -1.69
N ALA A 231 9.65 -16.53 -3.03
CA ALA A 231 9.38 -15.36 -3.87
C ALA A 231 7.95 -14.84 -3.65
N GLU A 232 6.95 -15.73 -3.68
CA GLU A 232 5.55 -15.36 -3.48
C GLU A 232 5.30 -14.78 -2.08
N ARG A 233 5.95 -15.33 -1.04
CA ARG A 233 5.76 -14.91 0.36
C ARG A 233 6.58 -13.68 0.74
N SER A 234 7.48 -13.21 -0.12
CA SER A 234 8.38 -12.10 0.19
C SER A 234 7.65 -10.77 0.12
N SER A 235 7.73 -10.01 1.20
CA SER A 235 7.24 -8.63 1.28
C SER A 235 8.21 -7.78 2.10
N PHE A 236 7.95 -6.49 2.20
CA PHE A 236 8.74 -5.53 2.94
C PHE A 236 7.91 -4.32 3.31
N VAL A 237 8.42 -3.52 4.24
CA VAL A 237 8.01 -2.12 4.37
C VAL A 237 9.23 -1.21 4.39
N ILE A 238 9.19 -0.15 3.60
CA ILE A 238 10.08 1.01 3.71
C ILE A 238 9.34 2.08 4.51
N GLY A 239 10.00 2.69 5.49
CA GLY A 239 9.51 3.86 6.22
C GLY A 239 10.47 5.05 6.05
N HIS A 240 10.02 6.07 5.31
CA HIS A 240 10.80 7.26 4.99
C HIS A 240 10.20 8.52 5.64
N GLY A 241 10.98 9.17 6.52
CA GLY A 241 10.58 10.42 7.15
C GLY A 241 10.87 11.64 6.26
N ILE A 242 9.87 12.50 6.06
CA ILE A 242 9.99 13.79 5.35
C ILE A 242 9.55 14.90 6.32
N GLY A 243 10.41 15.90 6.55
CA GLY A 243 10.18 16.89 7.61
C GLY A 243 10.26 16.30 9.03
N ARG A 244 10.72 15.05 9.14
CA ARG A 244 10.97 14.29 10.37
C ARG A 244 12.05 13.23 10.13
N GLY A 245 12.57 12.62 11.20
CA GLY A 245 13.45 11.44 11.08
C GLY A 245 12.69 10.17 10.70
N ASN A 246 13.42 9.18 10.16
CA ASN A 246 12.90 7.84 9.87
C ASN A 246 12.41 7.13 11.15
N PRO A 247 11.43 6.21 11.05
CA PRO A 247 10.91 5.50 12.20
C PRO A 247 11.93 4.49 12.74
N ASN A 248 11.84 4.13 14.03
CA ASN A 248 12.68 3.09 14.63
C ASN A 248 11.91 1.77 14.71
N TRP A 249 11.83 1.06 13.57
CA TRP A 249 11.16 -0.24 13.49
C TRP A 249 12.16 -1.40 13.54
N PRO A 250 11.73 -2.61 13.96
CA PRO A 250 12.53 -3.81 13.81
C PRO A 250 12.91 -4.07 12.34
N SER A 251 14.02 -4.78 12.11
CA SER A 251 14.46 -5.17 10.75
C SER A 251 13.55 -6.21 10.09
N SER A 252 12.63 -6.82 10.84
CA SER A 252 11.60 -7.72 10.34
C SER A 252 10.36 -7.62 11.22
N ILE A 253 9.19 -7.60 10.58
CA ILE A 253 7.88 -7.53 11.25
C ILE A 253 6.92 -8.57 10.66
N ARG A 254 5.87 -8.91 11.40
CA ARG A 254 4.76 -9.72 10.88
C ARG A 254 3.83 -8.84 10.02
N PRO A 255 3.16 -9.40 9.00
CA PRO A 255 2.24 -8.62 8.15
C PRO A 255 1.20 -7.84 8.93
N GLU A 256 0.58 -8.48 9.94
CA GLU A 256 -0.44 -7.89 10.81
C GLU A 256 0.09 -6.75 11.72
N SER A 257 1.42 -6.60 11.83
CA SER A 257 2.03 -5.52 12.62
C SER A 257 2.11 -4.18 11.89
N LEU A 258 1.93 -4.14 10.57
CA LEU A 258 2.10 -2.90 9.79
C LEU A 258 1.12 -1.81 10.24
N THR A 259 -0.18 -2.08 10.27
CA THR A 259 -1.19 -1.10 10.64
C THR A 259 -0.98 -0.53 12.06
N PRO A 260 -0.78 -1.36 13.11
CA PRO A 260 -0.44 -0.86 14.45
C PRO A 260 0.81 0.03 14.48
N LEU A 261 1.86 -0.31 13.73
CA LEU A 261 3.08 0.52 13.65
C LEU A 261 2.79 1.88 13.02
N LEU A 262 2.03 1.91 11.92
CA LEU A 262 1.65 3.17 11.27
C LEU A 262 0.80 4.06 12.16
N LEU A 263 -0.16 3.49 12.90
CA LEU A 263 -1.00 4.24 13.82
C LEU A 263 -0.19 4.85 14.97
N ALA A 264 0.79 4.11 15.52
CA ALA A 264 1.68 4.61 16.56
C ALA A 264 2.49 5.84 16.10
N GLU A 265 2.90 5.88 14.82
CA GLU A 265 3.64 6.99 14.23
C GLU A 265 2.80 8.27 14.10
N THR A 266 1.46 8.16 14.05
CA THR A 266 0.57 9.33 14.01
C THR A 266 0.61 10.15 15.31
N GLY A 267 1.09 9.56 16.42
CA GLY A 267 1.11 10.18 17.74
C GLY A 267 -0.16 9.96 18.56
N HIS A 268 -1.03 9.03 18.14
CA HIS A 268 -2.15 8.54 18.95
C HIS A 268 -1.76 7.19 19.57
N PRO A 269 -1.73 7.05 20.91
CA PRO A 269 -1.43 5.77 21.53
C PRO A 269 -2.53 4.75 21.17
N SER A 270 -2.11 3.58 20.69
CA SER A 270 -2.98 2.41 20.55
C SER A 270 -3.58 2.08 21.93
N ARG A 271 -4.89 1.86 21.99
CA ARG A 271 -5.50 1.28 23.19
C ARG A 271 -4.96 -0.15 23.32
N GLU A 272 -4.24 -0.42 24.40
CA GLU A 272 -4.08 -1.79 24.89
C GLU A 272 -5.50 -2.35 25.10
N THR A 273 -5.81 -3.42 24.37
CA THR A 273 -7.01 -4.26 24.57
C THR A 273 -6.81 -5.17 25.77
#